data_AF-K0RKF4-F1
#
_entry.id   AF-K0RKF4-F1
#
_cell.length_a   1.000
_cell.length_b   1.000
_cell.length_c   1.000
_cell.angle_alpha   90.00
_cell.angle_beta   90.00
_cell.angle_gamma   90.00
#
_symmetry.space_group_name_H-M   'P 1'
#
loop_
_entity.id
_entity.type
_entity.pdbx_description
1 polymer ?
#
loop_
_entity_poly.entity_id
_entity_poly.type
_entity_poly.pdbx_seq_one_letter_code
_entity_poly.pdbx_strand_id
1 'polypeptide(L)'
;MTSTTTTNKLFLASLAWTTSAFVSRGSQPASACPPTAKSMPMRLYSTYAAAGAPAVDMSKYDLLLDEAVEDWTAVASAGTAMQEAGVYLRSRSKENFVDTLKFTIRRDGGLGLLLNEIAGGREDGVGITVVQEVLEGSNAEGSGIVPGDSIVALSVSRMTERGPSSVEEDRLDVATECLGYDATIEALMSLPAVKSPDDELTLTVKRIRRQPRINVKLQYPPYSEEEDETIELFAGENLRREWNKAKRQ
;
A
#
# COMPACT_ATOMS: atom_id res chain seq x y z
N MET A 1 -24.96 -27.96 -16.07
CA MET A 1 -25.57 -26.63 -15.83
C MET A 1 -25.85 -26.53 -14.34
N THR A 2 -24.88 -26.04 -13.57
CA THR A 2 -24.95 -25.95 -12.10
C THR A 2 -24.80 -24.48 -11.74
N SER A 3 -25.91 -23.84 -11.37
CA SER A 3 -25.96 -22.45 -10.94
C SER A 3 -25.42 -22.33 -9.52
N THR A 4 -24.31 -21.61 -9.35
CA THR A 4 -23.82 -21.15 -8.05
C THR A 4 -24.53 -19.86 -7.67
N THR A 5 -25.26 -19.89 -6.56
CA THR A 5 -26.01 -18.76 -6.02
C THR A 5 -25.09 -17.89 -5.17
N THR A 6 -24.68 -16.75 -5.70
CA THR A 6 -23.93 -15.71 -4.98
C THR A 6 -24.86 -14.95 -4.04
N THR A 7 -24.56 -14.97 -2.74
CA THR A 7 -25.34 -14.27 -1.71
C THR A 7 -24.67 -12.94 -1.40
N ASN A 8 -25.17 -11.84 -1.97
CA ASN A 8 -24.79 -10.49 -1.58
C ASN A 8 -25.60 -10.06 -0.34
N LYS A 9 -24.92 -9.61 0.72
CA LYS A 9 -25.56 -8.95 1.87
C LYS A 9 -24.96 -7.56 2.07
N LEU A 10 -25.77 -6.54 1.80
CA LEU A 10 -25.52 -5.14 2.13
C LEU A 10 -26.07 -4.85 3.54
N PHE A 11 -25.32 -4.12 4.37
CA PHE A 11 -25.83 -3.55 5.61
C PHE A 11 -25.48 -2.06 5.67
N LEU A 12 -26.52 -1.21 5.77
CA LEU A 12 -26.44 0.23 6.00
C LEU A 12 -27.02 0.50 7.40
N ALA A 13 -26.27 1.20 8.25
CA ALA A 13 -26.81 1.78 9.48
C ALA A 13 -26.41 3.26 9.50
N SER A 14 -27.41 4.15 9.45
CA SER A 14 -27.24 5.57 9.67
C SER A 14 -27.55 5.91 11.13
N LEU A 15 -26.87 6.94 11.65
CA LEU A 15 -27.36 7.70 12.79
C LEU A 15 -26.93 9.15 12.63
N ALA A 16 -27.92 10.02 12.48
CA ALA A 16 -27.80 11.47 12.58
C ALA A 16 -27.47 11.86 14.03
N TRP A 17 -26.85 13.04 14.22
CA TRP A 17 -27.30 14.04 15.19
C TRP A 17 -26.65 15.41 14.98
N THR A 18 -27.32 16.40 15.53
CA THR A 18 -27.42 17.81 15.15
C THR A 18 -26.45 18.75 15.86
N THR A 19 -26.22 19.86 15.17
CA THR A 19 -25.55 21.13 15.51
C THR A 19 -25.74 21.69 16.93
N SER A 20 -24.70 22.34 17.46
CA SER A 20 -24.83 23.70 18.03
C SER A 20 -23.50 24.46 18.06
N ALA A 21 -23.55 25.69 17.56
CA ALA A 21 -22.48 26.68 17.57
C ALA A 21 -22.29 27.31 18.96
N PHE A 22 -21.06 27.74 19.26
CA PHE A 22 -20.81 28.77 20.26
C PHE A 22 -19.71 29.73 19.78
N VAL A 23 -20.08 31.02 19.73
CA VAL A 23 -19.23 32.16 19.41
C VAL A 23 -18.68 32.72 20.72
N SER A 24 -17.39 33.05 20.77
CA SER A 24 -16.90 34.06 21.71
C SER A 24 -15.76 34.87 21.09
N ARG A 25 -15.96 36.20 21.08
CA ARG A 25 -14.96 37.23 20.78
C ARG A 25 -14.16 37.52 22.05
N GLY A 26 -12.84 37.63 21.93
CA GLY A 26 -11.98 38.21 22.96
C GLY A 26 -10.70 38.77 22.34
N SER A 27 -10.51 40.07 22.49
CA SER A 27 -9.45 40.90 21.92
C SER A 27 -8.06 40.68 22.56
N GLN A 28 -7.02 40.92 21.77
CA GLN A 28 -5.58 40.90 22.12
C GLN A 28 -5.17 41.94 23.20
N PRO A 29 -3.92 41.85 23.72
CA PRO A 29 -2.87 42.69 23.11
C PRO A 29 -1.45 42.05 22.98
N ALA A 30 -0.81 42.42 21.87
CA ALA A 30 0.60 42.77 21.60
C ALA A 30 1.82 41.88 22.00
N SER A 31 2.61 41.59 20.95
CA SER A 31 4.08 41.76 20.81
C SER A 31 5.08 40.79 21.47
N ALA A 32 5.71 39.94 20.64
CA ALA A 32 7.18 39.83 20.48
C ALA A 32 7.54 38.78 19.38
N CYS A 33 8.50 39.11 18.50
CA CYS A 33 9.19 38.19 17.59
C CYS A 33 10.66 38.01 18.07
N PRO A 34 11.45 37.07 17.51
CA PRO A 34 11.34 35.60 17.52
C PRO A 34 12.61 34.96 18.13
N PRO A 35 12.67 33.63 18.32
CA PRO A 35 13.83 32.95 17.73
C PRO A 35 13.56 31.52 17.23
N THR A 36 14.25 31.21 16.12
CA THR A 36 14.82 29.92 15.71
C THR A 36 13.97 28.64 15.53
N ALA A 37 14.33 28.00 14.42
CA ALA A 37 14.24 26.56 14.12
C ALA A 37 12.85 26.01 13.81
N LYS A 38 12.46 26.16 12.54
CA LYS A 38 11.57 25.19 11.89
C LYS A 38 12.30 23.84 11.85
N SER A 39 12.07 23.00 12.86
CA SER A 39 12.34 21.57 12.75
C SER A 39 11.33 20.98 11.78
N MET A 40 11.74 20.79 10.52
CA MET A 40 10.96 19.94 9.63
C MET A 40 10.99 18.51 10.18
N PRO A 41 9.87 17.78 10.17
CA PRO A 41 9.89 16.35 10.44
C PRO A 41 10.71 15.68 9.33
N MET A 42 11.87 15.16 9.72
CA MET A 42 12.76 14.37 8.88
C MET A 42 12.04 13.06 8.55
N ARG A 43 11.28 13.03 7.45
CA ARG A 43 10.84 11.77 6.85
C ARG A 43 12.11 11.04 6.41
N LEU A 44 12.48 10.00 7.16
CA LEU A 44 13.56 9.08 6.81
C LEU A 44 13.14 8.27 5.57
N TYR A 45 13.17 8.91 4.40
CA TYR A 45 13.45 8.19 3.18
C TYR A 45 14.96 8.10 3.11
N SER A 46 15.49 6.87 3.14
CA SER A 46 16.85 6.60 2.71
C SER A 46 16.95 6.89 1.20
N THR A 47 17.03 8.16 0.85
CA THR A 47 17.29 8.63 -0.51
C THR A 47 18.79 8.53 -0.76
N TYR A 48 19.17 7.71 -1.73
CA TYR A 48 20.48 7.80 -2.36
C TYR A 48 20.67 9.26 -2.83
N ALA A 49 21.65 9.96 -2.25
CA ALA A 49 21.84 11.41 -2.32
C ALA A 49 22.22 12.00 -3.70
N ALA A 50 21.92 11.32 -4.80
CA ALA A 50 22.24 11.77 -6.17
C ALA A 50 21.16 11.48 -7.23
N ALA A 51 20.08 10.76 -6.90
CA ALA A 51 18.93 10.65 -7.79
C ALA A 51 17.92 11.72 -7.35
N GLY A 52 17.61 12.69 -8.22
CA GLY A 52 16.60 13.71 -7.94
C GLY A 52 15.26 13.09 -7.50
N ALA A 53 14.36 13.91 -6.95
CA ALA A 53 13.04 13.42 -6.54
C ALA A 53 12.42 12.58 -7.67
N PRO A 54 12.03 11.31 -7.42
CA PRO A 54 11.47 10.47 -8.45
C PRO A 54 10.17 11.12 -8.93
N ALA A 55 10.23 11.76 -10.09
CA ALA A 55 9.09 12.43 -10.74
C ALA A 55 8.26 11.46 -11.59
N VAL A 56 8.49 10.15 -11.43
CA VAL A 56 7.79 9.12 -12.20
C VAL A 56 6.50 8.77 -11.46
N ASP A 57 5.39 9.09 -12.11
CA ASP A 57 4.07 8.64 -11.70
C ASP A 57 4.00 7.11 -11.81
N MET A 58 4.03 6.45 -10.65
CA MET A 58 4.05 4.98 -10.54
C MET A 58 2.72 4.35 -10.94
N SER A 59 1.60 5.10 -10.91
CA SER A 59 0.26 4.58 -11.22
C SER A 59 0.14 4.09 -12.67
N LYS A 60 1.00 4.61 -13.57
CA LYS A 60 1.08 4.18 -14.97
C LYS A 60 1.51 2.72 -15.14
N TYR A 61 2.09 2.13 -14.11
CA TYR A 61 2.54 0.74 -14.11
C TYR A 61 1.59 -0.18 -13.34
N ASP A 62 0.46 0.32 -12.84
CA ASP A 62 -0.54 -0.51 -12.17
C ASP A 62 -1.12 -1.53 -13.15
N LEU A 63 -1.25 -2.78 -12.68
CA LEU A 63 -1.96 -3.81 -13.43
C LEU A 63 -3.47 -3.63 -13.29
N LEU A 64 -4.20 -4.07 -14.30
CA LEU A 64 -5.65 -4.21 -14.19
C LEU A 64 -6.01 -5.37 -13.25
N LEU A 65 -7.21 -5.35 -12.68
CA LEU A 65 -7.68 -6.36 -11.74
C LEU A 65 -7.46 -7.79 -12.26
N ASP A 66 -7.93 -8.08 -13.48
CA ASP A 66 -7.86 -9.43 -14.05
C ASP A 66 -6.41 -9.92 -14.19
N GLU A 67 -5.50 -9.05 -14.65
CA GLU A 67 -4.06 -9.37 -14.78
C GLU A 67 -3.42 -9.56 -13.39
N ALA A 68 -3.77 -8.71 -12.41
CA ALA A 68 -3.24 -8.80 -11.06
C ALA A 68 -3.68 -10.11 -10.38
N VAL A 69 -4.94 -10.51 -10.55
CA VAL A 69 -5.51 -11.76 -9.99
C VAL A 69 -4.76 -12.98 -10.49
N GLU A 70 -4.42 -13.03 -11.79
CA GLU A 70 -3.67 -14.16 -12.36
C GLU A 70 -2.20 -14.18 -11.91
N ASP A 71 -1.62 -13.01 -11.66
CA ASP A 71 -0.19 -12.87 -11.37
C ASP A 71 0.16 -13.02 -9.89
N TRP A 72 -0.81 -12.89 -8.98
CA TRP A 72 -0.58 -13.15 -7.56
C TRP A 72 -0.15 -14.61 -7.30
N THR A 73 0.84 -14.75 -6.43
CA THR A 73 1.28 -16.05 -5.91
C THR A 73 1.82 -15.92 -4.49
N ALA A 74 1.75 -16.99 -3.71
CA ALA A 74 2.31 -17.07 -2.38
C ALA A 74 3.57 -17.94 -2.40
N VAL A 75 4.66 -17.44 -1.82
CA VAL A 75 5.96 -18.15 -1.79
C VAL A 75 6.40 -18.32 -0.35
N ALA A 76 6.65 -19.56 0.05
CA ALA A 76 7.29 -19.87 1.32
C ALA A 76 8.77 -19.48 1.26
N SER A 77 9.18 -18.63 2.19
CA SER A 77 10.56 -18.19 2.38
C SER A 77 11.11 -18.78 3.66
N ALA A 78 12.30 -19.39 3.59
CA ALA A 78 12.95 -20.06 4.72
C ALA A 78 13.55 -19.07 5.76
N GLY A 79 13.28 -17.77 5.61
CA GLY A 79 13.90 -16.73 6.41
C GLY A 79 15.31 -16.40 5.93
N THR A 80 15.64 -15.12 5.95
CA THR A 80 16.97 -14.59 5.65
C THR A 80 17.34 -13.60 6.75
N ALA A 81 18.57 -13.08 6.77
CA ALA A 81 18.95 -12.04 7.72
C ALA A 81 18.08 -10.76 7.62
N MET A 82 17.37 -10.57 6.52
CA MET A 82 16.53 -9.39 6.26
C MET A 82 15.02 -9.68 6.35
N GLN A 83 14.60 -10.93 6.40
CA GLN A 83 13.19 -11.31 6.33
C GLN A 83 12.95 -12.56 7.15
N GLU A 84 11.88 -12.57 7.96
CA GLU A 84 11.53 -13.74 8.76
C GLU A 84 11.11 -14.92 7.88
N ALA A 85 11.12 -16.12 8.47
CA ALA A 85 10.60 -17.30 7.78
C ALA A 85 9.07 -17.21 7.75
N GLY A 86 8.47 -17.41 6.58
CA GLY A 86 7.04 -17.21 6.41
C GLY A 86 6.57 -17.37 4.97
N VAL A 87 5.26 -17.26 4.77
CA VAL A 87 4.64 -17.24 3.45
C VAL A 87 4.42 -15.78 3.07
N TYR A 88 4.89 -15.40 1.89
CA TYR A 88 4.81 -14.02 1.41
C TYR A 88 4.18 -13.95 0.03
N LEU A 89 3.41 -12.89 -0.18
CA LEU A 89 2.87 -12.55 -1.49
C LEU A 89 3.99 -12.07 -2.42
N ARG A 90 4.00 -12.64 -3.63
CA ARG A 90 4.88 -12.28 -4.73
C ARG A 90 4.10 -12.27 -6.05
N SER A 91 4.72 -11.67 -7.05
CA SER A 91 4.31 -11.81 -8.44
C SER A 91 4.85 -13.13 -9.01
N ARG A 92 4.03 -13.79 -9.84
CA ARG A 92 4.39 -14.99 -10.62
C ARG A 92 5.31 -14.62 -11.77
N SER A 93 5.08 -13.48 -12.41
CA SER A 93 5.82 -13.00 -13.56
C SER A 93 7.06 -12.22 -13.15
N LYS A 94 8.19 -12.46 -13.83
CA LYS A 94 9.44 -11.73 -13.57
C LYS A 94 9.41 -10.30 -14.10
N GLU A 95 8.46 -9.98 -14.97
CA GLU A 95 8.29 -8.65 -15.54
C GLU A 95 7.54 -7.68 -14.62
N ASN A 96 7.02 -8.20 -13.50
CA ASN A 96 6.25 -7.44 -12.53
C ASN A 96 6.98 -7.46 -11.19
N PHE A 97 6.70 -6.45 -10.37
CA PHE A 97 7.19 -6.37 -9.00
C PHE A 97 6.06 -6.04 -8.06
N VAL A 98 6.25 -6.37 -6.78
CA VAL A 98 5.28 -6.11 -5.73
C VAL A 98 5.73 -4.90 -4.93
N ASP A 99 4.89 -3.88 -4.91
CA ASP A 99 5.05 -2.66 -4.13
C ASP A 99 4.23 -2.73 -2.85
N THR A 100 4.71 -2.14 -1.75
CA THR A 100 3.99 -2.13 -0.46
C THR A 100 3.61 -0.71 -0.10
N LEU A 101 2.31 -0.45 -0.05
CA LEU A 101 1.73 0.87 0.16
C LEU A 101 0.98 0.91 1.48
N LYS A 102 0.95 2.09 2.10
CA LYS A 102 0.21 2.33 3.34
C LYS A 102 -0.80 3.46 3.12
N PHE A 103 -2.06 3.19 3.41
CA PHE A 103 -3.15 4.12 3.22
C PHE A 103 -3.89 4.32 4.54
N THR A 104 -4.08 5.57 4.93
CA THR A 104 -4.85 5.93 6.13
C THR A 104 -6.30 6.17 5.74
N ILE A 105 -7.22 5.51 6.44
CA ILE A 105 -8.65 5.50 6.17
C ILE A 105 -9.41 5.79 7.45
N ARG A 106 -10.54 6.49 7.31
CA ARG A 106 -11.44 6.79 8.42
C ARG A 106 -12.14 5.52 8.90
N ARG A 107 -12.41 5.45 10.20
CA ARG A 107 -13.11 4.31 10.83
C ARG A 107 -14.61 4.57 11.08
N ASP A 108 -15.19 5.53 10.38
CA ASP A 108 -16.60 5.90 10.58
C ASP A 108 -17.55 4.93 9.85
N GLY A 109 -17.92 3.84 10.52
CA GLY A 109 -18.75 2.79 9.92
C GLY A 109 -17.93 1.74 9.14
N GLY A 110 -18.39 1.38 7.95
CA GLY A 110 -17.75 0.36 7.11
C GLY A 110 -16.58 0.90 6.30
N LEU A 111 -15.61 0.03 5.96
CA LEU A 111 -14.49 0.43 5.08
C LEU A 111 -14.94 0.69 3.64
N GLY A 112 -15.93 -0.09 3.17
CA GLY A 112 -16.43 -0.04 1.79
C GLY A 112 -15.48 -0.64 0.76
N LEU A 113 -14.82 -1.75 1.13
CA LEU A 113 -14.03 -2.57 0.23
C LEU A 113 -14.81 -3.84 -0.11
N LEU A 114 -14.95 -4.14 -1.40
CA LEU A 114 -15.38 -5.45 -1.87
C LEU A 114 -14.14 -6.33 -1.99
N LEU A 115 -14.13 -7.45 -1.27
CA LEU A 115 -13.01 -8.38 -1.23
C LEU A 115 -13.37 -9.66 -1.99
N ASN A 116 -12.39 -10.20 -2.71
CA ASN A 116 -12.50 -11.48 -3.40
C ASN A 116 -11.33 -12.38 -3.04
N GLU A 117 -11.60 -13.66 -2.85
CA GLU A 117 -10.57 -14.68 -2.62
C GLU A 117 -10.22 -15.36 -3.93
N ILE A 118 -8.95 -15.26 -4.32
CA ILE A 118 -8.46 -15.77 -5.61
C ILE A 118 -7.72 -17.09 -5.47
N ALA A 119 -7.26 -17.40 -4.26
CA ALA A 119 -6.65 -18.67 -3.91
C ALA A 119 -6.96 -18.98 -2.45
N GLY A 120 -7.49 -20.17 -2.17
CA GLY A 120 -7.77 -20.65 -0.82
C GLY A 120 -8.90 -21.68 -0.79
N GLY A 121 -9.80 -21.61 0.18
CA GLY A 121 -10.80 -22.65 0.45
C GLY A 121 -10.29 -23.85 1.27
N ARG A 122 -9.15 -23.67 1.94
CA ARG A 122 -8.60 -24.64 2.89
C ARG A 122 -9.08 -24.31 4.30
N GLU A 123 -9.24 -25.33 5.14
CA GLU A 123 -9.68 -25.16 6.55
C GLU A 123 -8.60 -24.53 7.45
N ASP A 124 -7.38 -24.33 6.95
CA ASP A 124 -6.27 -23.69 7.68
C ASP A 124 -6.30 -22.15 7.60
N GLY A 125 -7.25 -21.56 6.88
CA GLY A 125 -7.40 -20.10 6.76
C GLY A 125 -6.35 -19.42 5.87
N VAL A 126 -5.48 -20.20 5.22
CA VAL A 126 -4.45 -19.69 4.31
C VAL A 126 -5.05 -19.44 2.93
N GLY A 127 -4.79 -18.26 2.37
CA GLY A 127 -5.31 -17.87 1.07
C GLY A 127 -4.72 -16.57 0.55
N ILE A 128 -5.31 -16.04 -0.51
CA ILE A 128 -4.99 -14.73 -1.07
C ILE A 128 -6.30 -14.00 -1.29
N THR A 129 -6.52 -12.96 -0.49
CA THR A 129 -7.63 -12.03 -0.65
C THR A 129 -7.15 -10.75 -1.34
N VAL A 130 -7.91 -10.32 -2.34
CA VAL A 130 -7.67 -9.09 -3.10
C VAL A 130 -8.89 -8.18 -3.03
N VAL A 131 -8.65 -6.88 -3.20
CA VAL A 131 -9.69 -5.87 -3.37
C VAL A 131 -10.25 -6.02 -4.77
N GLN A 132 -11.52 -6.36 -4.88
CA GLN A 132 -12.25 -6.44 -6.13
C GLN A 132 -12.75 -5.06 -6.56
N GLU A 133 -13.27 -4.28 -5.61
CA GLU A 133 -13.86 -2.97 -5.88
C GLU A 133 -13.82 -2.09 -4.62
N VAL A 134 -13.73 -0.77 -4.81
CA VAL A 134 -13.91 0.23 -3.76
C VAL A 134 -15.28 0.86 -3.96
N LEU A 135 -16.14 0.78 -2.95
CA LEU A 135 -17.52 1.27 -3.07
C LEU A 135 -17.58 2.80 -3.07
N GLU A 136 -18.41 3.37 -3.94
CA GLU A 136 -18.67 4.81 -4.00
C GLU A 136 -19.34 5.32 -2.70
N GLY A 137 -18.92 6.48 -2.21
CA GLY A 137 -19.39 7.08 -0.97
C GLY A 137 -18.83 6.43 0.30
N SER A 138 -17.84 5.53 0.18
CA SER A 138 -17.26 4.83 1.32
C SER A 138 -16.05 5.53 1.93
N ASN A 139 -15.60 5.06 3.10
CA ASN A 139 -14.40 5.59 3.75
C ASN A 139 -13.13 5.32 2.96
N ALA A 140 -13.06 4.22 2.22
CA ALA A 140 -11.91 3.89 1.39
C ALA A 140 -11.87 4.66 0.06
N GLU A 141 -12.96 5.33 -0.32
CA GLU A 141 -13.00 6.16 -1.52
C GLU A 141 -11.96 7.29 -1.43
N GLY A 142 -11.17 7.47 -2.49
CA GLY A 142 -10.13 8.49 -2.55
C GLY A 142 -8.88 8.21 -1.69
N SER A 143 -8.81 7.05 -1.02
CA SER A 143 -7.62 6.65 -0.24
C SER A 143 -6.41 6.28 -1.10
N GLY A 144 -6.63 5.95 -2.37
CA GLY A 144 -5.60 5.49 -3.31
C GLY A 144 -5.51 3.96 -3.45
N ILE A 145 -6.32 3.21 -2.69
CA ILE A 145 -6.52 1.77 -2.90
C ILE A 145 -7.24 1.56 -4.23
N VAL A 146 -6.81 0.54 -4.98
CA VAL A 146 -7.39 0.19 -6.28
C VAL A 146 -7.72 -1.30 -6.37
N PRO A 147 -8.63 -1.70 -7.26
CA PRO A 147 -8.86 -3.10 -7.58
C PRO A 147 -7.56 -3.84 -7.94
N GLY A 148 -7.37 -5.04 -7.37
CA GLY A 148 -6.18 -5.87 -7.55
C GLY A 148 -5.16 -5.78 -6.39
N ASP A 149 -5.31 -4.78 -5.52
CA ASP A 149 -4.53 -4.68 -4.28
C ASP A 149 -4.83 -5.85 -3.34
N SER A 150 -3.82 -6.37 -2.64
CA SER A 150 -4.00 -7.36 -1.58
C SER A 150 -3.73 -6.73 -0.21
N ILE A 151 -4.58 -7.00 0.79
CA ILE A 151 -4.46 -6.43 2.14
C ILE A 151 -3.50 -7.31 2.96
N VAL A 152 -2.45 -6.69 3.49
CA VAL A 152 -1.32 -7.41 4.11
C VAL A 152 -1.21 -7.14 5.59
N ALA A 153 -1.58 -5.94 6.03
CA ALA A 153 -1.68 -5.63 7.45
C ALA A 153 -2.67 -4.50 7.71
N LEU A 154 -3.16 -4.47 8.92
CA LEU A 154 -4.08 -3.49 9.48
C LEU A 154 -3.39 -2.88 10.70
N SER A 155 -3.42 -1.56 10.84
CA SER A 155 -2.90 -0.88 12.02
C SER A 155 -3.91 0.14 12.50
N VAL A 156 -4.27 0.09 13.78
CA VAL A 156 -5.10 1.12 14.42
C VAL A 156 -4.20 1.98 15.28
N SER A 157 -4.15 3.27 14.99
CA SER A 157 -3.47 4.28 15.80
C SER A 157 -4.49 5.11 16.56
N ARG A 158 -4.35 5.15 17.88
CA ARG A 158 -5.16 6.00 18.76
C ARG A 158 -4.26 7.00 19.45
N MET A 159 -4.62 8.27 19.36
CA MET A 159 -4.05 9.30 20.21
C MET A 159 -4.97 9.52 21.41
N THR A 160 -4.44 9.29 22.61
CA THR A 160 -5.12 9.63 23.86
C THR A 160 -4.36 10.73 24.58
N GLU A 161 -5.02 11.87 24.80
CA GLU A 161 -4.49 12.93 25.63
C GLU A 161 -4.72 12.58 27.11
N ARG A 162 -3.66 12.19 27.81
CA ARG A 162 -3.66 12.06 29.28
C ARG A 162 -3.05 13.32 29.88
N GLY A 163 -3.70 14.47 29.73
CA GLY A 163 -3.31 15.73 30.37
C GLY A 163 -2.52 16.70 29.49
N PRO A 164 -2.13 17.87 30.03
CA PRO A 164 -1.73 19.05 29.25
C PRO A 164 -0.39 18.91 28.51
N SER A 165 0.35 17.81 28.68
CA SER A 165 1.67 17.62 28.06
C SER A 165 2.03 16.16 27.72
N SER A 166 1.09 15.21 27.80
CA SER A 166 1.37 13.81 27.43
C SER A 166 0.28 13.25 26.51
N VAL A 167 0.70 12.99 25.27
CA VAL A 167 -0.06 12.23 24.27
C VAL A 167 0.49 10.81 24.30
N GLU A 168 -0.32 9.84 24.70
CA GLU A 168 -0.02 8.41 24.57
C GLU A 168 -0.60 7.93 23.24
N GLU A 169 0.25 7.34 22.39
CA GLU A 169 -0.16 6.73 21.12
C GLU A 169 -0.23 5.21 21.30
N ASP A 170 -1.46 4.68 21.31
CA ASP A 170 -1.69 3.24 21.31
C ASP A 170 -1.76 2.75 19.86
N ARG A 171 -0.89 1.80 19.49
CA ARG A 171 -0.90 1.14 18.18
C ARG A 171 -1.17 -0.36 18.32
N LEU A 172 -2.12 -0.85 17.53
CA LEU A 172 -2.37 -2.28 17.38
C LEU A 172 -2.19 -2.67 15.91
N ASP A 173 -1.28 -3.60 15.65
CA ASP A 173 -1.00 -4.13 14.33
C ASP A 173 -1.52 -5.56 14.21
N VAL A 174 -2.25 -5.84 13.13
CA VAL A 174 -2.77 -7.16 12.77
C VAL A 174 -2.29 -7.50 11.36
N ALA A 175 -1.54 -8.59 11.22
CA ALA A 175 -1.09 -9.08 9.93
C ALA A 175 -2.22 -9.87 9.25
N THR A 176 -2.45 -9.60 7.97
CA THR A 176 -3.44 -10.29 7.12
C THR A 176 -2.83 -10.87 5.85
N GLU A 177 -1.49 -10.86 5.76
CA GLU A 177 -0.80 -11.42 4.60
C GLU A 177 -1.07 -12.91 4.46
N CYS A 178 -1.38 -13.33 3.23
CA CYS A 178 -1.65 -14.72 2.89
C CYS A 178 -2.81 -15.37 3.69
N LEU A 179 -3.78 -14.56 4.13
CA LEU A 179 -5.03 -15.05 4.69
C LEU A 179 -6.10 -15.19 3.59
N GLY A 180 -6.97 -16.19 3.76
CA GLY A 180 -8.20 -16.35 2.97
C GLY A 180 -9.27 -15.33 3.36
N TYR A 181 -10.43 -15.38 2.70
CA TYR A 181 -11.48 -14.39 2.92
C TYR A 181 -11.95 -14.35 4.38
N ASP A 182 -12.39 -15.49 4.91
CA ASP A 182 -12.97 -15.57 6.25
C ASP A 182 -11.97 -15.13 7.33
N ALA A 183 -10.72 -15.57 7.23
CA ALA A 183 -9.65 -15.18 8.16
C ALA A 183 -9.30 -13.68 8.06
N THR A 184 -9.37 -13.10 6.86
CA THR A 184 -9.19 -11.66 6.65
C THR A 184 -10.34 -10.87 7.29
N ILE A 185 -11.58 -11.34 7.15
CA ILE A 185 -12.75 -10.71 7.80
C ILE A 185 -12.65 -10.84 9.32
N GLU A 186 -12.26 -11.99 9.85
CA GLU A 186 -12.04 -12.18 11.28
C GLU A 186 -10.97 -11.21 11.81
N ALA A 187 -9.86 -11.05 11.09
CA ALA A 187 -8.81 -10.09 11.44
C ALA A 187 -9.34 -8.65 11.45
N LEU A 188 -10.16 -8.25 10.46
CA LEU A 188 -10.81 -6.94 10.43
C LEU A 188 -11.77 -6.74 11.60
N MET A 189 -12.51 -7.78 12.00
CA MET A 189 -13.45 -7.76 13.13
C MET A 189 -12.74 -7.79 14.49
N SER A 190 -11.51 -8.30 14.56
CA SER A 190 -10.70 -8.33 15.78
C SER A 190 -10.19 -6.95 16.21
N LEU A 191 -10.25 -5.96 15.31
CA LEU A 191 -9.81 -4.60 15.59
C LEU A 191 -10.65 -3.96 16.71
N PRO A 192 -10.03 -3.17 17.60
CA PRO A 192 -10.73 -2.55 18.72
C PRO A 192 -11.83 -1.61 18.21
N ALA A 193 -12.96 -1.59 18.91
CA ALA A 193 -14.06 -0.68 18.62
C ALA A 193 -13.58 0.78 18.60
N VAL A 194 -14.20 1.57 17.72
CA VAL A 194 -13.93 3.01 17.57
C VAL A 194 -14.35 3.71 18.85
N LYS A 195 -13.42 4.41 19.51
CA LYS A 195 -13.69 5.14 20.76
C LYS A 195 -13.81 6.64 20.53
N SER A 196 -13.06 7.17 19.58
CA SER A 196 -13.05 8.58 19.19
C SER A 196 -13.13 8.69 17.67
N PRO A 197 -13.65 9.82 17.14
CA PRO A 197 -13.63 10.09 15.70
C PRO A 197 -12.21 10.26 15.15
N ASP A 198 -11.23 10.51 16.02
CA ASP A 198 -9.81 10.65 15.69
C ASP A 198 -9.05 9.31 15.63
N ASP A 199 -9.72 8.17 15.91
CA ASP A 199 -9.11 6.84 15.73
C ASP A 199 -8.90 6.59 14.22
N GLU A 200 -7.65 6.47 13.78
CA GLU A 200 -7.29 6.21 12.38
C GLU A 200 -7.01 4.72 12.13
N LEU A 201 -7.37 4.23 10.95
CA LEU A 201 -6.98 2.90 10.45
C LEU A 201 -5.98 3.06 9.31
N THR A 202 -4.81 2.46 9.44
CA THR A 202 -3.84 2.33 8.36
C THR A 202 -3.95 0.93 7.75
N LEU A 203 -4.33 0.87 6.48
CA LEU A 203 -4.25 -0.34 5.67
C LEU A 203 -2.89 -0.41 4.99
N THR A 204 -2.15 -1.50 5.21
CA THR A 204 -0.97 -1.83 4.43
C THR A 204 -1.40 -2.81 3.33
N VAL A 205 -1.24 -2.41 2.09
CA VAL A 205 -1.58 -3.24 0.93
C VAL A 205 -0.34 -3.51 0.09
N LYS A 206 -0.36 -4.63 -0.62
CA LYS A 206 0.60 -4.93 -1.67
C LYS A 206 -0.07 -4.77 -3.03
N ARG A 207 0.62 -4.11 -3.95
CA ARG A 207 0.18 -3.87 -5.33
C ARG A 207 1.17 -4.49 -6.30
N ILE A 208 0.68 -5.24 -7.29
CA ILE A 208 1.52 -5.68 -8.40
C ILE A 208 1.60 -4.55 -9.43
N ARG A 209 2.83 -4.20 -9.82
CA ARG A 209 3.11 -3.22 -10.87
C ARG A 209 4.02 -3.82 -11.93
N ARG A 210 3.89 -3.36 -13.17
CA ARG A 210 4.82 -3.67 -14.26
C ARG A 210 6.17 -3.06 -13.96
N GLN A 211 7.24 -3.82 -14.14
CA GLN A 211 8.58 -3.30 -13.97
C GLN A 211 8.91 -2.33 -15.12
N PRO A 212 9.29 -1.08 -14.83
CA PRO A 212 9.61 -0.11 -15.87
C PRO A 212 10.83 -0.58 -16.67
N ARG A 213 10.69 -0.56 -18.00
CA ARG A 213 11.75 -0.88 -18.95
C ARG A 213 12.39 0.40 -19.47
N ILE A 214 13.71 0.38 -19.62
CA ILE A 214 14.48 1.49 -20.18
C ILE A 214 15.32 0.98 -21.36
N ASN A 215 15.35 1.78 -22.42
CA ASN A 215 16.20 1.55 -23.59
C ASN A 215 17.44 2.43 -23.47
N VAL A 216 18.61 1.81 -23.34
CA VAL A 216 19.90 2.51 -23.27
C VAL A 216 20.61 2.34 -24.60
N LYS A 217 20.86 3.46 -25.27
CA LYS A 217 21.66 3.51 -26.49
C LYS A 217 23.13 3.74 -26.11
N LEU A 218 23.99 2.77 -26.43
CA LEU A 218 25.43 2.88 -26.29
C LEU A 218 25.99 3.47 -27.57
N GLN A 219 26.72 4.57 -27.40
CA GLN A 219 27.44 5.22 -28.49
C GLN A 219 28.90 4.86 -28.38
N TYR A 220 29.42 4.22 -29.43
CA TYR A 220 30.84 3.97 -29.53
C TYR A 220 31.55 5.21 -30.07
N PRO A 221 32.84 5.42 -29.73
CA PRO A 221 33.58 6.54 -30.27
C PRO A 221 33.66 6.46 -31.80
N PRO A 222 33.59 7.60 -32.52
CA PRO A 222 33.46 7.63 -33.98
C PRO A 222 34.66 7.06 -34.74
N TYR A 223 35.78 6.81 -34.06
CA TYR A 223 36.98 6.19 -34.63
C TYR A 223 36.98 4.66 -34.54
N SER A 224 36.00 4.04 -33.89
CA SER A 224 35.97 2.58 -33.67
C SER A 224 35.28 1.80 -34.79
N GLU A 225 34.62 2.46 -35.74
CA GLU A 225 33.79 1.83 -36.80
C GLU A 225 32.72 0.84 -36.28
N GLU A 226 32.45 0.83 -34.97
CA GLU A 226 31.40 0.02 -34.34
C GLU A 226 30.05 0.75 -34.42
N GLU A 227 28.98 0.02 -34.75
CA GLU A 227 27.63 0.56 -34.78
C GLU A 227 27.08 0.79 -33.36
N ASP A 228 26.27 1.84 -33.18
CA ASP A 228 25.60 2.09 -31.91
C ASP A 228 24.66 0.94 -31.54
N GLU A 229 24.83 0.38 -30.34
CA GLU A 229 23.99 -0.72 -29.84
C GLU A 229 22.91 -0.19 -28.90
N THR A 230 21.70 -0.75 -28.98
CA THR A 230 20.61 -0.45 -28.02
C THR A 230 20.34 -1.67 -27.16
N ILE A 231 20.36 -1.48 -25.84
CA ILE A 231 20.06 -2.51 -24.86
C ILE A 231 18.78 -2.13 -24.12
N GLU A 232 17.85 -3.08 -24.03
CA GLU A 232 16.68 -2.98 -23.16
C GLU A 232 17.04 -3.60 -21.80
N LEU A 233 16.77 -2.87 -20.72
CA LEU A 233 16.94 -3.37 -19.35
C LEU A 233 15.81 -2.86 -18.44
N PHE A 234 15.59 -3.56 -17.33
CA PHE A 234 14.66 -3.07 -16.31
C PHE A 234 15.32 -1.99 -15.44
N ALA A 235 14.52 -1.07 -14.92
CA ALA A 235 15.04 -0.04 -14.02
C ALA A 235 15.70 -0.67 -12.78
N GLY A 236 16.89 -0.18 -12.45
CA GLY A 236 17.70 -0.67 -11.33
C GLY A 236 18.59 -1.88 -11.66
N GLU A 237 18.50 -2.45 -12.87
CA GLU A 237 19.42 -3.51 -13.29
C GLU A 237 20.84 -2.99 -13.52
N ASN A 238 21.81 -3.88 -13.36
CA ASN A 238 23.22 -3.54 -13.52
C ASN A 238 23.60 -3.51 -15.01
N LEU A 239 23.75 -2.31 -15.55
CA LEU A 239 24.10 -2.07 -16.97
C LEU A 239 25.32 -2.90 -17.43
N ARG A 240 26.39 -2.98 -16.62
CA ARG A 240 27.60 -3.73 -16.98
C ARG A 240 27.32 -5.23 -17.10
N ARG A 241 26.47 -5.78 -16.23
CA ARG A 241 26.12 -7.20 -16.24
C ARG A 241 25.26 -7.52 -17.45
N GLU A 242 24.22 -6.72 -17.72
CA GLU A 242 23.32 -6.96 -18.85
C GLU A 242 24.05 -6.76 -20.19
N TRP A 243 24.96 -5.78 -20.27
CA TRP A 243 25.85 -5.61 -21.42
C TRP A 243 26.71 -6.84 -21.71
N ASN A 244 27.36 -7.40 -20.69
CA ASN A 244 28.18 -8.59 -20.86
C ASN A 244 27.36 -9.82 -21.27
N LYS A 245 26.06 -9.87 -20.97
CA LYS A 245 25.16 -10.92 -21.47
C LYS A 245 24.80 -10.68 -22.93
N ALA A 246 24.48 -9.43 -23.30
CA ALA A 246 24.16 -9.05 -24.68
C ALA A 246 25.32 -9.39 -25.64
N LYS A 247 26.58 -9.13 -25.26
CA LYS A 247 27.77 -9.51 -26.06
C LYS A 247 28.02 -11.01 -26.20
N ARG A 248 27.33 -11.86 -25.43
CA ARG A 248 27.54 -13.33 -25.44
C ARG A 248 26.46 -14.07 -26.23
N GLN A 249 25.44 -13.38 -26.72
CA GLN A 249 24.41 -13.92 -27.61
C GLN A 249 24.80 -13.65 -29.05
#